data_AF-K1SE67-F1
#
_entry.id   AF-K1SE67-F1
#
_cell.length_a   1.000
_cell.length_b   1.000
_cell.length_c   1.000
_cell.angle_alpha   90.00
_cell.angle_beta   90.00
_cell.angle_gamma   90.00
#
_symmetry.space_group_name_H-M   'P 1'
#
loop_
_entity.id
_entity.type
_entity.pdbx_description
1 polymer ?
#
loop_
_entity_poly.entity_id
_entity_poly.type
_entity_poly.pdbx_seq_one_letter_code
_entity_poly.pdbx_strand_id
1 'polypeptide(L)'
;MSKGQTKKTREAAGNRRKLTRAEKKQIAEAIRKAKGDGKARTAQQTIPYLAMYPDGICKVTEKRYSKCVVFEDINYQLAQADDKTAIFENWCDFLNYFDASVSVQLSFIN
;
A
#
# COMPACT_ATOMS: atom_id res chain seq x y z
N MET A 1 50.08 -11.33 -21.58
CA MET A 1 49.29 -11.25 -22.83
C MET A 1 47.84 -11.58 -22.52
N SER A 2 46.94 -10.57 -22.48
CA SER A 2 45.51 -10.69 -22.84
C SER A 2 44.82 -9.35 -22.55
N LYS A 3 44.99 -8.38 -23.46
CA LYS A 3 44.16 -7.17 -23.56
C LYS A 3 43.18 -7.44 -24.69
N GLY A 4 41.92 -7.77 -24.39
CA GLY A 4 41.03 -8.22 -25.48
C GLY A 4 39.52 -8.16 -25.29
N GLN A 5 38.96 -7.60 -24.20
CA GLN A 5 37.49 -7.69 -23.99
C GLN A 5 36.78 -6.45 -23.45
N THR A 6 37.37 -5.26 -23.49
CA THR A 6 36.70 -4.01 -23.04
C THR A 6 36.03 -3.18 -24.14
N LYS A 7 35.95 -3.68 -25.39
CA LYS A 7 35.54 -2.83 -26.54
C LYS A 7 34.10 -2.99 -27.06
N LYS A 8 33.29 -3.95 -26.57
CA LYS A 8 31.96 -4.24 -27.17
C LYS A 8 30.72 -3.64 -26.49
N THR A 9 30.85 -2.96 -25.35
CA THR A 9 29.67 -2.45 -24.61
C THR A 9 29.48 -0.93 -24.66
N ARG A 10 30.33 -0.18 -25.37
CA ARG A 10 30.24 1.30 -25.44
C ARG A 10 29.48 1.87 -26.64
N GLU A 11 29.10 1.06 -27.62
CA GLU A 11 28.53 1.56 -28.89
C GLU A 11 26.99 1.73 -28.88
N ALA A 12 26.28 1.24 -27.86
CA ALA A 12 24.80 1.35 -27.78
C ALA A 12 24.29 2.65 -27.12
N ALA A 13 25.18 3.53 -26.63
CA ALA A 13 24.80 4.74 -25.90
C ALA A 13 24.74 6.03 -26.76
N GLY A 14 24.89 5.90 -28.09
CA GLY A 14 25.15 7.03 -28.99
C GLY A 14 23.95 7.70 -29.65
N ASN A 15 22.72 7.17 -29.56
CA ASN A 15 21.62 7.66 -30.39
C ASN A 15 20.36 8.07 -29.62
N ARG A 16 20.51 8.97 -28.63
CA ARG A 16 19.34 9.69 -28.05
C ARG A 16 18.88 10.76 -29.04
N ARG A 17 18.11 10.33 -30.03
CA ARG A 17 17.40 11.21 -30.96
C ARG A 17 16.52 12.18 -30.15
N LYS A 18 16.77 13.49 -30.25
CA LYS A 18 16.00 14.51 -29.54
C LYS A 18 14.59 14.56 -30.14
N LEU A 19 13.58 14.38 -29.29
CA LEU A 19 12.17 14.51 -29.66
C LEU A 19 11.91 15.89 -30.27
N THR A 20 11.26 15.90 -31.43
CA THR A 20 10.75 17.10 -32.10
C THR A 20 9.65 17.75 -31.27
N ARG A 21 9.36 19.04 -31.53
CA ARG A 21 8.28 19.77 -30.85
C ARG A 21 6.91 19.11 -31.04
N ALA A 22 6.67 18.51 -32.21
CA ALA A 22 5.44 17.80 -32.52
C ALA A 22 5.30 16.51 -31.68
N GLU A 23 6.36 15.71 -31.59
CA GLU A 23 6.37 14.49 -30.77
C GLU A 23 6.22 14.82 -29.28
N LYS A 24 6.89 15.88 -28.79
CA LYS A 24 6.69 16.36 -27.41
C LYS A 24 5.24 16.77 -27.14
N LYS A 25 4.59 17.42 -28.11
CA LYS A 25 3.17 17.82 -28.00
C LYS A 25 2.25 16.60 -27.97
N GLN A 26 2.47 15.62 -28.84
CA GLN A 26 1.71 14.37 -28.88
C GLN A 26 1.87 13.57 -27.58
N ILE A 27 3.09 13.47 -27.05
CA ILE A 27 3.36 12.82 -25.77
C ILE A 27 2.64 13.56 -24.62
N ALA A 28 2.70 14.89 -24.59
CA ALA A 28 2.00 15.68 -23.59
C ALA A 28 0.47 15.51 -23.66
N GLU A 29 -0.10 15.44 -24.87
CA GLU A 29 -1.53 15.18 -25.08
C GLU A 29 -1.92 13.76 -24.65
N ALA A 30 -1.10 12.76 -24.97
CA ALA A 30 -1.30 11.39 -24.54
C ALA A 30 -1.26 11.27 -23.01
N ILE A 31 -0.29 11.92 -22.35
CA ILE A 31 -0.19 11.97 -20.89
C ILE A 31 -1.40 12.68 -20.28
N ARG A 32 -1.85 13.80 -20.85
CA ARG A 32 -3.03 14.54 -20.37
C ARG A 32 -4.30 13.69 -20.49
N LYS A 33 -4.46 12.99 -21.61
CA LYS A 33 -5.61 12.11 -21.85
C LYS A 33 -5.59 10.90 -20.91
N ALA A 34 -4.42 10.35 -20.61
CA ALA A 34 -4.24 9.24 -19.68
C ALA A 34 -4.44 9.63 -18.20
N LYS A 35 -4.03 10.85 -17.80
CA LYS A 35 -4.21 11.34 -16.41
C LYS A 35 -5.67 11.64 -16.06
N GLY A 36 -6.52 11.92 -17.05
CA GLY A 36 -7.91 12.31 -16.80
C GLY A 36 -8.05 13.69 -16.13
N ASP A 37 -9.25 14.01 -15.66
CA ASP A 37 -9.61 15.28 -15.00
C ASP A 37 -9.26 15.31 -13.50
N GLY A 38 -8.71 14.21 -12.96
CA GLY A 38 -8.38 14.06 -11.54
C GLY A 38 -9.59 14.08 -10.61
N LYS A 39 -10.82 14.00 -11.14
CA LYS A 39 -12.05 14.06 -10.35
C LYS A 39 -12.52 12.65 -10.00
N ALA A 40 -12.80 12.42 -8.73
CA ALA A 40 -13.49 11.21 -8.30
C ALA A 40 -14.92 11.22 -8.85
N ARG A 41 -15.30 10.16 -9.56
CA ARG A 41 -16.64 9.94 -10.13
C ARG A 41 -17.44 8.90 -9.35
N THR A 42 -16.81 8.26 -8.37
CA THR A 42 -17.41 7.24 -7.49
C THR A 42 -16.98 7.50 -6.05
N ALA A 43 -17.78 7.05 -5.08
CA ALA A 43 -17.41 7.13 -3.66
C ALA A 43 -16.14 6.32 -3.37
N GLN A 44 -15.91 5.21 -4.05
CA GLN A 44 -14.70 4.40 -3.89
C GLN A 44 -13.44 5.18 -4.29
N GLN A 45 -13.54 6.02 -5.31
CA GLN A 45 -12.45 6.91 -5.75
C GLN A 45 -12.17 8.07 -4.79
N THR A 46 -13.07 8.37 -3.85
CA THR A 46 -12.80 9.35 -2.79
C THR A 46 -12.08 8.73 -1.61
N ILE A 47 -12.06 7.40 -1.50
CA ILE A 47 -11.36 6.71 -0.42
C ILE A 47 -9.85 6.71 -0.73
N PRO A 48 -9.01 7.33 0.11
CA PRO A 48 -7.59 7.53 -0.20
C PRO A 48 -6.78 6.26 0.08
N TYR A 49 -7.09 5.14 -0.57
CA TYR A 49 -6.25 3.93 -0.49
C TYR A 49 -5.18 3.96 -1.58
N LEU A 50 -3.92 3.83 -1.17
CA LEU A 50 -2.76 3.67 -2.06
C LEU A 50 -2.63 2.24 -2.56
N ALA A 51 -2.93 1.24 -1.72
CA ALA A 51 -2.84 -0.17 -2.07
C ALA A 51 -3.74 -1.03 -1.17
N MET A 52 -4.27 -2.12 -1.72
CA MET A 52 -4.89 -3.23 -0.99
C MET A 52 -3.94 -4.44 -1.03
N TYR A 53 -3.61 -4.97 0.14
CA TYR A 53 -2.78 -6.18 0.25
C TYR A 53 -3.65 -7.45 0.29
N PRO A 54 -3.13 -8.62 -0.11
CA PRO A 54 -3.89 -9.88 -0.14
C PRO A 54 -4.45 -10.31 1.23
N ASP A 55 -3.85 -9.84 2.32
CA ASP A 55 -4.25 -10.11 3.71
C ASP A 55 -5.34 -9.16 4.24
N GLY A 56 -5.88 -8.30 3.37
CA GLY A 56 -6.95 -7.35 3.69
C GLY A 56 -6.45 -6.04 4.31
N ILE A 57 -5.14 -5.81 4.42
CA ILE A 57 -4.61 -4.51 4.86
C ILE A 57 -4.76 -3.47 3.75
N CYS A 58 -5.31 -2.31 4.10
CA CYS A 58 -5.39 -1.15 3.22
C CYS A 58 -4.29 -0.15 3.60
N LYS A 59 -3.42 0.23 2.65
CA LYS A 59 -2.50 1.36 2.83
C LYS A 59 -3.23 2.66 2.50
N VAL A 60 -3.41 3.54 3.47
CA VAL A 60 -4.15 4.82 3.32
C VAL A 60 -3.18 5.95 2.95
N THR A 61 -2.05 6.03 3.62
CA THR A 61 -0.97 6.97 3.29
C THR A 61 0.37 6.26 3.34
N GLU A 62 1.48 6.97 3.14
CA GLU A 62 2.82 6.36 3.26
C GLU A 62 3.04 5.66 4.62
N LYS A 63 2.46 6.21 5.69
CA LYS A 63 2.65 5.77 7.08
C LYS A 63 1.35 5.35 7.81
N ARG A 64 0.20 5.33 7.13
CA ARG A 64 -1.09 4.95 7.71
C ARG A 64 -1.63 3.70 7.04
N TYR A 65 -1.93 2.70 7.84
CA TYR A 65 -2.55 1.46 7.42
C TYR A 65 -3.89 1.29 8.14
N SER A 66 -4.82 0.58 7.50
CA SER A 66 -6.13 0.26 8.04
C SER A 66 -6.41 -1.22 7.80
N LYS A 67 -6.92 -1.91 8.81
CA LYS A 67 -7.43 -3.28 8.71
C LYS A 67 -8.72 -3.35 9.50
N CYS A 68 -9.78 -3.87 8.88
CA CYS A 68 -11.01 -4.20 9.57
C CYS A 68 -11.04 -5.70 9.80
N VAL A 69 -11.31 -6.12 11.02
CA VAL A 69 -11.47 -7.53 11.40
C VAL A 69 -12.87 -7.69 11.95
N VAL A 70 -13.59 -8.68 11.47
CA VAL A 70 -14.91 -9.07 11.98
C VAL A 70 -14.74 -10.41 12.68
N PHE A 71 -15.27 -10.50 13.89
CA PHE A 71 -15.33 -11.75 14.65
C PHE A 71 -16.79 -12.19 14.68
N GLU A 72 -17.05 -13.40 14.19
CA GLU A 72 -18.36 -14.03 14.28
C GLU A 72 -18.31 -15.08 15.42
N ASP A 73 -19.09 -14.80 16.47
CA ASP A 73 -19.37 -15.60 17.68
C ASP A 73 -18.21 -16.33 18.39
N ILE A 74 -17.75 -15.70 19.47
CA ILE A 74 -17.33 -16.36 20.72
C ILE A 74 -17.89 -15.50 21.84
N ASN A 75 -19.14 -15.75 22.24
CA ASN A 75 -19.75 -15.03 23.34
C ASN A 75 -18.87 -15.10 24.59
N TYR A 76 -18.15 -14.01 24.89
CA TYR A 76 -17.21 -13.95 26.00
C TYR A 76 -17.90 -14.28 27.33
N GLN A 77 -19.19 -14.00 27.49
CA GLN A 77 -19.91 -14.35 28.72
C GLN A 77 -20.05 -15.86 28.89
N LEU A 78 -20.34 -16.59 27.81
CA LEU A 78 -20.56 -18.05 27.82
C LEU A 78 -19.27 -18.87 27.68
N ALA A 79 -18.14 -18.23 27.35
CA ALA A 79 -16.84 -18.88 27.26
C ALA A 79 -16.41 -19.50 28.62
N GLN A 80 -15.63 -20.58 28.54
CA GLN A 80 -15.05 -21.23 29.72
C GLN A 80 -14.05 -20.30 30.41
N ALA A 81 -13.74 -20.57 31.69
CA ALA A 81 -12.82 -19.74 32.46
C ALA A 81 -11.42 -19.67 31.83
N ASP A 82 -10.91 -20.80 31.34
CA ASP A 82 -9.59 -20.86 30.69
C ASP A 82 -9.56 -20.06 29.38
N ASP A 83 -10.61 -20.16 28.57
CA ASP A 83 -10.74 -19.38 27.32
C ASP A 83 -10.79 -17.87 27.59
N LYS A 84 -11.52 -17.45 28.64
CA LYS A 84 -11.58 -16.04 29.05
C LYS A 84 -10.20 -15.50 29.42
N THR A 85 -9.45 -16.26 30.23
CA THR A 85 -8.08 -15.91 30.60
C THR A 85 -7.19 -15.83 29.37
N ALA A 86 -7.23 -16.83 28.50
CA ALA A 86 -6.43 -16.84 27.27
C ALA A 86 -6.75 -15.65 26.34
N ILE A 87 -8.04 -15.30 26.17
CA ILE A 87 -8.46 -14.14 25.39
C ILE A 87 -7.89 -12.85 26.00
N PHE A 88 -7.98 -12.70 27.33
CA PHE A 88 -7.48 -11.52 28.02
C PHE A 88 -5.97 -11.38 27.92
N GLU A 89 -5.21 -12.46 28.13
CA GLU A 89 -3.75 -12.47 28.02
C GLU A 89 -3.28 -12.13 26.60
N ASN A 90 -3.88 -12.75 25.57
CA ASN A 90 -3.59 -12.43 24.17
C ASN A 90 -3.89 -10.96 23.83
N TRP A 91 -4.95 -10.40 24.43
CA TRP A 91 -5.26 -8.98 24.26
C TRP A 91 -4.23 -8.07 24.92
N CYS A 92 -3.76 -8.40 26.13
CA CYS A 92 -2.68 -7.68 26.79
C CYS A 92 -1.38 -7.71 25.96
N ASP A 93 -1.00 -8.88 25.45
CA ASP A 93 0.18 -9.04 24.59
C ASP A 93 0.06 -8.22 23.31
N PHE A 94 -1.12 -8.21 22.68
CA PHE A 94 -1.38 -7.39 21.51
C PHE A 94 -1.24 -5.89 21.80
N LEU A 95 -1.76 -5.40 22.93
CA LEU A 95 -1.61 -4.00 23.30
C LEU A 95 -0.15 -3.64 23.57
N ASN A 96 0.61 -4.55 24.19
CA ASN A 96 2.03 -4.35 24.50
C ASN A 96 2.95 -4.48 23.27
N TYR A 97 2.47 -5.08 22.19
CA TYR A 97 3.22 -5.18 20.93
C TYR A 97 3.52 -3.81 20.32
N PHE A 98 2.67 -2.80 20.56
CA PHE A 98 2.86 -1.47 20.02
C PHE A 98 3.80 -0.63 20.90
N ASP A 99 4.88 -0.14 20.30
CA ASP A 99 5.72 0.87 20.94
C ASP A 99 5.10 2.28 20.85
N ALA A 100 5.64 3.22 21.62
CA ALA A 100 5.13 4.59 21.72
C ALA A 100 5.18 5.41 20.40
N SER A 101 5.88 4.92 19.38
CA SER A 101 5.96 5.55 18.05
C SER A 101 4.79 5.17 17.14
N VAL A 102 4.00 4.16 17.51
CA VAL A 102 2.87 3.66 16.72
C VAL A 102 1.55 4.20 17.26
N SER A 103 0.84 4.98 16.45
CA SER A 103 -0.52 5.42 16.77
C SER A 103 -1.54 4.37 16.34
N VAL A 104 -2.25 3.79 17.31
CA VAL A 104 -3.31 2.80 17.08
C VAL A 104 -4.66 3.39 17.48
N GLN A 105 -5.68 3.18 16.65
CA GLN A 105 -7.07 3.52 16.97
C GLN A 105 -7.91 2.25 16.83
N LEU A 106 -8.67 1.93 17.89
CA LEU A 106 -9.61 0.81 17.91
C LEU A 106 -11.02 1.37 17.82
N SER A 107 -11.89 0.71 17.07
CA SER A 107 -13.30 1.07 16.96
C SER A 107 -14.13 -0.21 17.06
N PHE A 108 -15.06 -0.22 18.01
CA PHE A 108 -15.92 -1.36 18.31
C PHE A 108 -17.34 -1.06 17.84
N ILE A 109 -17.93 -2.01 17.14
CA ILE A 109 -19.33 -2.00 16.74
C ILE A 109 -19.93 -3.28 17.33
N ASN A 110 -20.95 -3.13 18.19
CA ASN A 110 -21.64 -4.23 18.86
C ASN A 110 -22.95 -4.54 18.11
#